data_AF-A0A484LJQ5-F1
#
_entry.id   AF-A0A484LJQ5-F1
#
_cell.length_a   1.000
_cell.length_b   1.000
_cell.length_c   1.000
_cell.angle_alpha   90.00
_cell.angle_beta   90.00
_cell.angle_gamma   90.00
#
_symmetry.space_group_name_H-M   'P 1'
#
loop_
_entity.id
_entity.type
_entity.pdbx_description
1 polymer ?
#
loop_
_entity_poly.entity_id
_entity_poly.type
_entity_poly.pdbx_seq_one_letter_code
_entity_poly.pdbx_strand_id
1 'polypeptide(L)' 'MELDLSPKSAKKVYGGDGGAYYAWLPEELPMLRDGNIGAAKLALDQYGFALPRYSDSAKVAYVLQALCC' A
#
# COMPACT_ATOMS: atom_id res chain seq x y z
N MET A 1 -26.03 -4.20 -5.57
CA MET A 1 -25.14 -5.06 -4.76
C MET A 1 -24.72 -4.23 -3.57
N GLU A 2 -24.80 -4.77 -2.36
CA GLU A 2 -24.25 -4.07 -1.19
C GLU A 2 -22.73 -4.15 -1.24
N LEU A 3 -22.08 -2.99 -1.22
CA LEU A 3 -20.62 -2.90 -1.11
C LEU A 3 -20.27 -3.03 0.38
N ASP A 4 -19.52 -4.07 0.74
CA ASP A 4 -18.96 -4.20 2.08
C ASP A 4 -17.90 -3.09 2.28
N LEU A 5 -18.29 -2.04 3.01
CA LEU A 5 -17.42 -0.91 3.37
C LEU A 5 -16.78 -1.09 4.75
N SER A 6 -16.78 -2.31 5.30
CA SER A 6 -16.09 -2.56 6.55
C SER A 6 -14.58 -2.28 6.41
N PRO A 7 -13.93 -1.73 7.46
CA PRO A 7 -12.51 -1.47 7.41
C PRO A 7 -11.73 -2.77 7.25
N LYS A 8 -10.85 -2.83 6.23
CA LYS A 8 -9.95 -3.96 6.01
C LYS A 8 -8.49 -3.55 6.22
N SER A 9 -7.72 -4.44 6.82
CA SER A 9 -6.27 -4.28 6.96
C SER A 9 -5.55 -4.60 5.65
N ALA A 10 -4.43 -3.90 5.42
CA ALA A 10 -3.56 -4.20 4.29
C ALA A 10 -2.84 -5.54 4.52
N LYS A 11 -2.68 -6.33 3.46
CA LYS A 11 -1.91 -7.58 3.52
C LYS A 11 -0.46 -7.33 3.20
N LYS A 12 0.45 -7.96 3.96
CA LYS A 12 1.88 -7.93 3.65
C LYS A 12 2.12 -8.74 2.39
N VAL A 13 2.50 -8.08 1.30
CA VAL A 13 2.79 -8.72 0.00
C VAL A 13 4.26 -9.07 -0.09
N TYR A 14 5.12 -8.20 0.44
CA TYR A 14 6.56 -8.40 0.47
C TYR A 14 7.16 -7.82 1.75
N GLY A 15 8.25 -8.40 2.22
CA GLY A 15 9.09 -7.77 3.23
C GLY A 15 10.45 -8.42 3.32
N GLY A 16 11.43 -7.61 3.69
CA GLY A 16 12.81 -7.99 3.95
C GLY A 16 13.42 -7.06 4.98
N ASP A 17 14.74 -7.03 5.03
CA ASP A 17 15.48 -6.34 6.11
C ASP A 17 15.31 -4.81 6.09
N GLY A 18 14.98 -4.23 4.94
CA GLY A 18 14.77 -2.78 4.79
C GLY A 18 13.32 -2.32 5.00
N GLY A 19 12.40 -3.23 5.34
CA GLY A 19 11.00 -2.92 5.53
C GLY A 19 10.02 -3.85 4.80
N ALA A 20 8.77 -3.40 4.71
CA ALA A 20 7.67 -4.19 4.17
C ALA A 20 6.74 -3.38 3.27
N TYR A 21 6.22 -4.06 2.25
CA TYR A 21 5.21 -3.54 1.35
C TYR A 21 3.88 -4.26 1.60
N TYR A 22 2.86 -3.47 1.92
CA TYR A 22 1.50 -3.94 2.13
C TYR A 22 0.60 -3.45 1.00
N ALA A 23 -0.36 -4.25 0.59
CA ALA A 23 -1.35 -3.87 -0.42
C ALA A 23 -2.75 -4.26 0.01
N TRP A 24 -3.72 -3.53 -0.52
CA TRP A 24 -5.12 -3.92 -0.51
C TRP A 24 -5.46 -4.50 -1.87
N LEU A 25 -6.01 -5.70 -1.88
CA LEU A 25 -6.31 -6.46 -3.10
C LEU A 25 -7.71 -6.10 -3.60
N PRO A 26 -7.89 -5.72 -4.89
CA PRO A 26 -9.20 -5.43 -5.46
C PRO A 26 -10.17 -6.62 -5.41
N GLU A 27 -9.66 -7.85 -5.36
CA GLU A 27 -10.45 -9.07 -5.20
C GLU A 27 -11.15 -9.14 -3.84
N GLU A 28 -10.57 -8.51 -2.83
CA GLU A 28 -11.08 -8.50 -1.44
C GLU A 28 -11.83 -7.23 -1.10
N LEU A 29 -11.64 -6.18 -1.90
CA LEU A 29 -12.24 -4.87 -1.74
C LEU A 29 -12.87 -4.40 -3.06
N PRO A 30 -14.14 -4.72 -3.29
CA PRO A 30 -14.86 -4.34 -4.51
C PRO A 30 -14.80 -2.84 -4.79
N MET A 31 -14.77 -1.99 -3.76
CA MET A 31 -14.65 -0.53 -3.92
C MET A 31 -13.35 -0.09 -4.63
N LEU A 32 -12.25 -0.82 -4.47
CA LEU A 32 -11.00 -0.51 -5.18
C LEU A 32 -11.10 -0.85 -6.66
N ARG A 33 -11.78 -1.96 -6.97
CA ARG A 33 -12.07 -2.38 -8.34
C ARG A 33 -13.01 -1.39 -9.03
N ASP A 34 -14.09 -1.00 -8.37
CA ASP A 34 -15.08 -0.07 -8.92
C ASP A 34 -14.50 1.33 -9.11
N GLY A 35 -13.64 1.77 -8.19
CA GLY A 35 -12.90 3.03 -8.31
C GLY A 35 -11.73 2.98 -9.30
N ASN A 36 -11.39 1.80 -9.84
CA ASN A 36 -10.19 1.54 -10.64
C ASN A 36 -8.91 2.10 -10.00
N ILE A 37 -8.77 1.92 -8.68
CA ILE A 37 -7.64 2.41 -7.89
C ILE A 37 -6.92 1.26 -7.20
N GLY A 38 -5.59 1.40 -7.09
CA GLY A 38 -4.76 0.56 -6.23
C GLY A 38 -4.47 1.28 -4.91
N ALA A 39 -4.41 0.52 -3.82
CA ALA A 39 -3.98 1.04 -2.52
C ALA A 39 -2.85 0.18 -1.95
N ALA A 40 -1.82 0.85 -1.42
CA ALA A 40 -0.68 0.19 -0.81
C ALA A 40 -0.06 1.06 0.29
N LYS A 41 0.63 0.39 1.22
CA LYS A 41 1.40 1.01 2.31
C LYS A 41 2.83 0.51 2.24
N LEU A 42 3.76 1.44 2.11
CA LEU A 42 5.19 1.18 2.24
C LEU A 42 5.61 1.50 3.67
N ALA A 43 6.20 0.53 4.37
CA ALA A 43 6.84 0.73 5.66
C ALA A 43 8.34 0.47 5.49
N LEU A 44 9.15 1.48 5.79
CA LEU A 44 10.60 1.38 5.79
C LEU A 44 11.08 1.29 7.23
N ASP A 45 11.95 0.31 7.49
CA ASP A 45 12.63 0.19 8.77
C ASP A 45 13.82 1.17 8.82
N GLN A 46 14.46 1.28 9.98
CA GLN A 46 15.63 2.16 10.13
C GLN A 46 16.73 1.75 9.13
N TYR A 47 17.29 2.72 8.41
CA TYR A 47 18.24 2.51 7.30
C TYR A 47 17.67 1.73 6.09
N GLY A 48 16.35 1.50 6.07
CA GLY A 48 15.65 0.89 4.97
C GLY A 48 15.60 1.81 3.74
N PHE A 49 15.86 1.23 2.57
CA PHE A 49 15.83 1.96 1.30
C PHE A 49 14.92 1.26 0.29
N ALA A 50 13.90 1.98 -0.18
CA ALA A 50 13.08 1.51 -1.30
C ALA A 50 13.81 1.79 -2.61
N LEU A 51 14.09 0.73 -3.37
CA LEU A 51 14.67 0.86 -4.70
C LEU A 51 13.72 1.64 -5.64
N PRO A 52 14.26 2.45 -6.57
CA PRO A 52 13.46 3.13 -7.58
C PRO A 52 12.54 2.16 -8.33
N ARG A 53 11.24 2.48 -8.37
CA ARG A 53 10.21 1.71 -9.06
C ARG A 53 9.32 2.65 -9.85
N TYR A 54 9.03 2.27 -11.09
CA TYR A 54 8.09 2.98 -11.95
C TYR A 54 6.74 2.24 -12.03
N SER A 55 5.70 2.96 -12.42
CA SER A 55 4.36 2.44 -12.68
C SER A 55 3.80 3.09 -13.92
N ASP A 56 2.92 2.37 -14.60
CA ASP A 56 2.08 2.83 -15.70
C ASP A 56 0.91 3.73 -15.26
N SER A 57 0.68 3.87 -13.95
CA SER A 57 -0.38 4.67 -13.34
C SER A 57 0.17 5.79 -12.46
N ALA A 58 -0.54 6.92 -12.42
CA ALA A 58 -0.24 8.02 -11.52
C ALA A 58 -0.47 7.60 -10.06
N LYS A 59 0.38 8.09 -9.15
CA LYS A 59 0.32 7.76 -7.73
C LYS A 59 0.34 9.02 -6.88
N VAL A 60 -0.46 9.01 -5.82
CA VAL A 60 -0.40 9.99 -4.74
C VAL A 60 0.05 9.25 -3.49
N ALA A 61 1.05 9.79 -2.80
CA ALA A 61 1.60 9.20 -1.58
C ALA A 61 1.39 10.15 -0.39
N TYR A 62 1.06 9.59 0.77
CA TYR A 62 0.93 10.31 2.02
C TYR A 62 1.85 9.70 3.08
N VAL A 63 2.66 10.55 3.73
CA VAL A 63 3.58 10.12 4.78
C VAL A 63 2.84 10.12 6.12
N LEU A 64 2.53 8.93 6.63
CA LEU A 64 1.82 8.75 7.90
C LEU A 64 2.73 8.91 9.12
N GLN A 65 3.98 8.48 8.99
CA GLN A 65 4.98 8.53 10.05
C GLN A 65 6.35 8.66 9.40
N ALA A 66 7.11 9.64 9.87
CA ALA A 66 8.52 9.76 9.60
C ALA A 66 9.20 10.28 10.85
N LEU A 67 10.29 9.63 11.25
CA LEU A 67 11.23 10.18 12.20
C LEU A 67 12.57 10.26 11.47
N CYS A 68 12.99 11.48 11.19
CA CYS A 68 14.33 11.76 10.68
C CYS A 68 15.30 11.62 11.85
N CYS A 69 16.07 10.53 11.88
CA CYS A 69 17.20 10.35 12.79
C CYS A 69 18.38 9.81 11.99
#